data_AF-A0A554J199-F1
#
_entry.id   AF-A0A554J199-F1
#
_cell.length_a   1.000
_cell.length_b   1.000
_cell.length_c   1.000
_cell.angle_alpha   90.00
_cell.angle_beta   90.00
_cell.angle_gamma   90.00
#
_symmetry.space_group_name_H-M   'P 1'
#
loop_
_entity.id
_entity.type
_entity.pdbx_description
1 polymer ?
#
loop_
_entity_poly.entity_id
_entity_poly.type
_entity_poly.pdbx_seq_one_letter_code
_entity_poly.pdbx_strand_id
1 'polypeptide(L)'
;MFKYLIAVLCLVFGALTLMYFYIGVPVIYDGAKDVILNVHRADNAEQSISKIYISAFYFVPKNKKEDIFTGWSTTLQEKLEALMRFHTVELQEKSELTYTIYPEPIIGRLNNIEYDTFITQHGNPEALRHVVPEIESRVFEANGDLFRNDFGTIPKDAYHVLVVMYEGVGSIGGDNIALISRTFLTSSEYAPVSESLLAHEFYHTLGLPDAYTLPEGTVTSQDIMGLGRYTPIGQTYLSQKSLQALGL
;
A
#
# COMPACT_ATOMS: atom_id res chain seq x y z
N MET A 1 35.51 55.24 25.01
CA MET A 1 35.10 54.09 24.16
C MET A 1 35.36 52.74 24.81
N PHE A 2 36.55 52.45 25.31
CA PHE A 2 36.89 51.13 25.88
C PHE A 2 35.99 50.65 27.03
N LYS A 3 35.58 51.56 27.94
CA LYS A 3 34.65 51.25 29.05
C LYS A 3 33.26 50.80 28.57
N TYR A 4 32.78 51.36 27.47
CA TYR A 4 31.49 51.00 26.88
C TYR A 4 31.56 49.66 26.15
N LEU A 5 32.70 49.35 25.51
CA LEU A 5 32.96 48.06 24.88
C LEU A 5 32.91 46.92 25.91
N ILE A 6 33.54 47.11 27.08
CA ILE A 6 33.52 46.14 28.18
C ILE A 6 32.09 45.92 28.69
N ALA A 7 31.33 46.99 28.90
CA ALA A 7 29.95 46.89 29.37
C ALA A 7 29.04 46.11 28.39
N VAL A 8 29.22 46.34 27.08
CA VAL A 8 28.49 45.60 26.05
C VAL A 8 28.87 44.12 26.04
N LEU A 9 30.17 43.79 26.16
CA LEU A 9 30.62 42.40 26.22
C LEU A 9 30.06 41.67 27.44
N CYS A 10 30.03 42.32 28.61
CA CYS A 10 29.43 41.74 29.82
C CYS A 10 27.93 41.48 29.65
N LEU A 11 27.19 42.38 29.00
CA LEU A 11 25.76 42.20 28.73
C LEU A 11 25.50 41.05 27.74
N VAL A 12 26.29 40.96 26.67
CA VAL A 12 26.18 39.86 25.69
C VAL A 12 26.49 38.52 26.35
N PHE A 13 27.57 38.44 27.15
CA PHE A 13 27.93 37.21 27.84
C PHE A 13 26.87 36.80 28.87
N GLY A 14 26.33 37.77 29.61
CA GLY A 14 25.22 37.56 30.54
C GLY A 14 23.98 37.02 29.84
N ALA A 15 23.57 37.62 28.73
CA ALA A 15 22.41 37.19 27.95
C ALA A 15 22.59 35.78 27.37
N LEU A 16 23.77 35.45 26.82
CA LEU A 16 24.09 34.12 26.30
C LEU A 16 24.08 33.06 27.39
N THR A 17 24.63 33.37 28.57
CA THR A 17 24.61 32.46 29.72
C THR A 17 23.18 32.23 30.20
N LEU A 18 22.36 33.28 30.24
CA LEU A 18 20.96 33.19 30.65
C LEU A 18 20.14 32.37 29.64
N MET A 19 20.36 32.55 28.33
CA MET A 19 19.79 31.69 27.29
C MET A 19 20.21 30.24 27.45
N TYR A 20 21.50 29.96 27.70
CA TYR A 20 22.01 28.60 27.89
C TYR A 20 21.32 27.87 29.04
N PHE A 21 21.08 28.56 30.16
CA PHE A 21 20.41 27.99 31.33
C PHE A 21 18.89 27.91 31.21
N TYR A 22 18.22 28.86 30.55
CA TYR A 22 16.75 28.89 30.46
C TYR A 22 16.18 28.13 29.26
N ILE A 23 16.88 28.14 28.12
CA ILE A 23 16.44 27.42 26.91
C ILE A 23 16.92 25.96 26.97
N GLY A 24 17.91 25.68 27.83
CA GLY A 24 18.59 24.40 27.89
C GLY A 24 19.55 24.23 26.73
N VAL A 25 20.59 23.44 26.94
CA VAL A 25 21.32 22.84 25.80
C VAL A 25 20.25 22.09 25.00
N PRO A 26 20.13 22.29 23.68
CA PRO A 26 19.31 21.38 22.89
C PRO A 26 19.82 19.99 23.24
N VAL A 27 18.97 19.17 23.82
CA VAL A 27 19.29 17.78 24.06
C VAL A 27 19.61 17.26 22.66
N ILE A 28 20.90 17.11 22.37
CA ILE A 28 21.34 16.29 21.26
C ILE A 28 20.79 14.95 21.68
N TYR A 29 19.65 14.58 21.12
CA TYR A 29 19.16 13.23 21.22
C TYR A 29 20.35 12.41 20.76
N ASP A 30 20.99 11.69 21.70
CA ASP A 30 21.85 10.58 21.33
C ASP A 30 20.99 9.78 20.37
N GLY A 31 21.36 9.84 19.09
CA GLY A 31 20.64 9.13 18.04
C GLY A 31 20.49 7.72 18.57
N ALA A 32 19.25 7.32 18.85
CA ALA A 32 18.97 6.01 19.38
C ALA A 32 19.79 5.05 18.51
N LYS A 33 20.71 4.29 19.14
CA LYS A 33 21.54 3.27 18.47
C LYS A 33 20.71 2.71 17.33
N ASP A 34 21.21 2.76 16.10
CA ASP A 34 20.52 2.24 14.91
C ASP A 34 19.95 0.86 15.25
N VAL A 35 18.70 0.84 15.71
CA VAL A 35 17.92 -0.36 15.77
C VAL A 35 17.71 -0.60 14.31
N ILE A 36 18.35 -1.65 13.78
CA ILE A 36 18.11 -2.07 12.42
C ILE A 36 16.63 -2.49 12.40
N LEU A 37 15.77 -1.53 12.05
CA LEU A 37 14.35 -1.74 11.86
C LEU A 37 14.24 -2.60 10.60
N ASN A 38 14.00 -3.89 10.82
CA ASN A 38 13.74 -4.83 9.75
C ASN A 38 12.25 -4.74 9.45
N VAL A 39 11.89 -4.01 8.40
CA VAL A 39 10.50 -3.96 7.96
C VAL A 39 10.01 -5.38 7.60
N HIS A 40 8.90 -5.76 8.19
CA HIS A 40 8.32 -7.10 8.10
C HIS A 40 6.80 -7.02 7.95
N ARG A 41 6.17 -8.14 7.59
CA ARG A 41 4.71 -8.22 7.61
C ARG A 41 4.18 -8.04 9.04
N ALA A 42 3.01 -7.41 9.16
CA ALA A 42 2.40 -7.15 10.45
C ALA A 42 1.96 -8.40 11.21
N ASP A 43 1.63 -9.47 10.49
CA ASP A 43 1.21 -10.76 11.02
C ASP A 43 2.35 -11.80 11.08
N ASN A 44 3.52 -11.49 10.50
CA ASN A 44 4.67 -12.39 10.48
C ASN A 44 6.01 -11.62 10.42
N ALA A 45 6.65 -11.47 11.57
CA ALA A 45 7.91 -10.73 11.70
C ALA A 45 9.12 -11.38 11.00
N GLU A 46 9.05 -12.68 10.68
CA GLU A 46 10.11 -13.40 9.94
C GLU A 46 10.05 -13.12 8.43
N GLN A 47 8.89 -12.66 7.93
CA GLN A 47 8.72 -12.35 6.51
C GLN A 47 9.08 -10.88 6.26
N SER A 48 10.28 -10.66 5.72
CA SER A 48 10.71 -9.32 5.31
C SER A 48 9.81 -8.77 4.20
N ILE A 49 9.52 -7.48 4.29
CA ILE A 49 8.89 -6.67 3.24
C ILE A 49 9.83 -5.54 2.77
N SER A 50 11.13 -5.66 3.02
CA SER A 50 12.12 -4.65 2.59
C SER A 50 12.17 -4.48 1.07
N LYS A 51 11.79 -5.54 0.33
CA LYS A 51 11.58 -5.53 -1.11
C LYS A 51 10.25 -6.19 -1.41
N ILE A 52 9.39 -5.49 -2.12
CA ILE A 52 8.09 -5.97 -2.56
C ILE A 52 8.06 -5.95 -4.08
N TYR A 53 7.64 -7.06 -4.67
CA TYR A 53 7.43 -7.17 -6.11
C TYR A 53 5.95 -7.40 -6.38
N ILE A 54 5.32 -6.50 -7.15
CA ILE A 54 3.93 -6.60 -7.56
C ILE A 54 3.84 -7.21 -8.95
N SER A 55 3.09 -8.29 -9.09
CA SER A 55 2.57 -8.73 -10.38
C SER A 55 1.14 -8.24 -10.53
N ALA A 56 0.93 -7.34 -11.48
CA ALA A 56 -0.34 -6.67 -11.66
C ALA A 56 -1.10 -7.20 -12.88
N PHE A 57 -2.41 -7.36 -12.74
CA PHE A 57 -3.28 -7.97 -13.75
C PHE A 57 -4.56 -7.18 -13.94
N TYR A 58 -5.12 -7.28 -15.15
CA TYR A 58 -6.50 -6.94 -15.41
C TYR A 58 -7.28 -8.21 -15.73
N PHE A 59 -8.26 -8.56 -14.90
CA PHE A 59 -9.03 -9.79 -14.98
C PHE A 59 -10.47 -9.52 -15.40
N VAL A 60 -10.95 -10.24 -16.42
CA VAL A 60 -12.26 -10.02 -17.03
C VAL A 60 -13.02 -11.35 -17.10
N PRO A 61 -14.18 -11.50 -16.43
CA PRO A 61 -14.99 -12.71 -16.55
C PRO A 61 -15.37 -13.01 -18.00
N LYS A 62 -15.58 -14.30 -18.31
CA LYS A 62 -15.82 -14.79 -19.68
C LYS A 62 -16.93 -14.04 -20.42
N ASN A 63 -18.02 -13.76 -19.74
CA ASN A 63 -19.20 -13.09 -20.30
C ASN A 63 -19.08 -11.57 -20.40
N LYS A 64 -17.98 -10.97 -19.92
CA LYS A 64 -17.69 -9.53 -19.98
C LYS A 64 -16.58 -9.18 -20.98
N LYS A 65 -16.22 -10.09 -21.88
CA LYS A 65 -15.16 -9.87 -22.86
C LYS A 65 -15.40 -8.66 -23.77
N GLU A 66 -16.66 -8.37 -24.09
CA GLU A 66 -17.02 -7.21 -24.91
C GLU A 66 -16.96 -5.89 -24.11
N ASP A 67 -16.88 -5.97 -22.77
CA ASP A 67 -16.82 -4.83 -21.85
C ASP A 67 -15.38 -4.49 -21.41
N ILE A 68 -14.37 -5.04 -22.08
CA ILE A 68 -12.95 -4.76 -21.78
C ILE A 68 -12.70 -3.26 -21.87
N PHE A 69 -12.28 -2.67 -20.75
CA PHE A 69 -11.99 -1.25 -20.65
C PHE A 69 -10.67 -0.90 -21.33
N THR A 70 -10.70 -0.13 -22.42
CA THR A 70 -9.52 0.14 -23.26
C THR A 70 -8.36 0.89 -22.56
N GLY A 71 -8.63 1.62 -21.47
CA GLY A 71 -7.61 2.34 -20.69
C GLY A 71 -6.99 1.55 -19.55
N TRP A 72 -7.27 0.25 -19.43
CA TRP A 72 -6.97 -0.54 -18.24
C TRP A 72 -5.51 -0.50 -17.82
N SER A 73 -4.58 -0.64 -18.78
CA SER A 73 -3.14 -0.74 -18.49
C SER A 73 -2.60 0.58 -17.96
N THR A 74 -2.99 1.69 -18.60
CA THR A 74 -2.57 3.04 -18.17
C THR A 74 -3.13 3.37 -16.80
N THR A 75 -4.42 3.09 -16.56
CA THR A 75 -5.02 3.28 -15.23
C THR A 75 -4.28 2.47 -14.18
N LEU A 76 -4.04 1.17 -14.42
CA LEU A 76 -3.36 0.32 -13.44
C LEU A 76 -1.93 0.82 -13.16
N GLN A 77 -1.20 1.23 -14.19
CA GLN A 77 0.13 1.82 -14.06
C GLN A 77 0.11 3.09 -13.19
N GLU A 78 -0.74 4.06 -13.51
CA GLU A 78 -0.86 5.32 -12.75
C GLU A 78 -1.15 5.08 -11.27
N LYS A 79 -2.04 4.11 -10.97
CA LYS A 79 -2.43 3.77 -9.60
C LYS A 79 -1.31 3.04 -8.85
N LEU A 80 -0.57 2.15 -9.52
CA LEU A 80 0.60 1.50 -8.94
C LEU A 80 1.74 2.50 -8.67
N GLU A 81 1.95 3.47 -9.56
CA GLU A 81 2.93 4.54 -9.33
C GLU A 81 2.54 5.45 -8.16
N ALA A 82 1.24 5.74 -7.98
CA ALA A 82 0.76 6.46 -6.81
C ALA A 82 0.97 5.66 -5.51
N LEU A 83 0.65 4.36 -5.53
CA LEU A 83 0.91 3.44 -4.43
C LEU A 83 2.39 3.41 -4.07
N MET A 84 3.28 3.29 -5.05
CA MET A 84 4.73 3.32 -4.83
C MET A 84 5.18 4.59 -4.12
N ARG A 85 4.75 5.77 -4.60
CA ARG A 85 5.11 7.04 -3.97
C ARG A 85 4.63 7.12 -2.53
N PHE A 86 3.39 6.70 -2.27
CA PHE A 86 2.84 6.65 -0.92
C PHE A 86 3.65 5.70 -0.03
N HIS A 87 3.86 4.46 -0.47
CA HIS A 87 4.63 3.44 0.25
C HIS A 87 6.05 3.89 0.60
N THR A 88 6.77 4.50 -0.35
CA THR A 88 8.12 5.00 -0.13
C THR A 88 8.17 6.05 0.98
N VAL A 89 7.20 6.97 1.00
CA VAL A 89 7.13 8.03 2.02
C VAL A 89 6.74 7.44 3.37
N GLU A 90 5.69 6.63 3.44
CA GLU A 90 5.17 6.08 4.69
C GLU A 90 6.17 5.14 5.36
N LEU A 91 6.89 4.32 4.59
CA LEU A 91 7.91 3.42 5.12
C LEU A 91 9.32 4.04 5.16
N GLN A 92 9.44 5.36 4.98
CA GLN A 92 10.70 6.09 5.14
C GLN A 92 11.87 5.49 4.34
N GLU A 93 11.59 5.07 3.10
CA GLU A 93 12.54 4.40 2.19
C GLU A 93 13.12 3.07 2.73
N LYS A 94 12.56 2.49 3.80
CA LYS A 94 12.98 1.19 4.35
C LYS A 94 12.42 -0.01 3.59
N SER A 95 11.43 0.23 2.73
CA SER A 95 10.81 -0.79 1.88
C SER A 95 10.72 -0.29 0.44
N GLU A 96 11.22 -1.08 -0.49
CA GLU A 96 11.18 -0.81 -1.93
C GLU A 96 10.01 -1.56 -2.57
N LEU A 97 9.20 -0.86 -3.37
CA LEU A 97 8.12 -1.45 -4.15
C LEU A 97 8.48 -1.38 -5.63
N THR A 98 8.40 -2.51 -6.32
CA THR A 98 8.56 -2.62 -7.78
C THR A 98 7.38 -3.37 -8.36
N TYR A 99 7.08 -3.19 -9.65
CA TYR A 99 5.95 -3.88 -10.27
C TYR A 99 6.21 -4.27 -11.72
N THR A 100 5.41 -5.23 -12.19
CA THR A 100 5.18 -5.52 -13.61
C THR A 100 3.68 -5.61 -13.87
N ILE A 101 3.23 -5.23 -15.06
CA ILE A 101 1.84 -5.37 -15.49
C ILE A 101 1.79 -6.43 -16.59
N TYR A 102 0.93 -7.43 -16.42
CA TYR A 102 0.73 -8.44 -17.44
C TYR A 102 0.15 -7.79 -18.70
N PRO A 103 0.70 -8.03 -19.90
CA PRO A 103 0.47 -7.17 -21.06
C PRO A 103 -0.94 -7.27 -21.68
N GLU A 104 -1.73 -8.29 -21.32
CA GLU A 104 -3.04 -8.57 -21.89
C GLU A 104 -4.10 -8.77 -20.80
N PRO A 105 -5.37 -8.43 -21.04
CA PRO A 105 -6.45 -8.80 -20.13
C PRO A 105 -6.54 -10.32 -19.98
N ILE A 106 -6.61 -10.81 -18.74
CA ILE A 106 -6.86 -12.22 -18.45
C ILE A 106 -8.35 -12.47 -18.55
N ILE A 107 -8.78 -13.18 -19.59
CA ILE A 107 -10.17 -13.58 -19.75
C ILE A 107 -10.42 -14.83 -18.91
N GLY A 108 -11.22 -14.69 -17.86
CA GLY A 108 -11.61 -15.77 -16.96
C GLY A 108 -12.33 -16.91 -17.67
N ARG A 109 -12.22 -18.11 -17.11
CA ARG A 109 -12.92 -19.32 -17.61
C ARG A 109 -14.41 -19.33 -17.28
N LEU A 110 -14.81 -18.67 -16.19
CA LEU A 110 -16.18 -18.65 -15.67
C LEU A 110 -16.87 -17.31 -15.97
N ASN A 111 -18.19 -17.23 -15.76
CA ASN A 111 -18.89 -15.95 -15.86
C ASN A 111 -18.73 -15.14 -14.57
N ASN A 112 -19.22 -13.90 -14.57
CA ASN A 112 -19.03 -12.99 -13.46
C ASN A 112 -19.69 -13.45 -12.15
N ILE A 113 -20.81 -14.19 -12.19
CA ILE A 113 -21.51 -14.63 -10.97
C ILE A 113 -20.75 -15.74 -10.22
N GLU A 114 -19.79 -16.38 -10.87
CA GLU A 114 -18.91 -17.38 -10.27
C GLU A 114 -17.69 -16.73 -9.61
N TYR A 115 -17.32 -15.50 -10.01
CA TYR A 115 -16.27 -14.71 -9.37
C TYR A 115 -16.83 -13.70 -8.35
N ASP A 116 -18.09 -13.30 -8.48
CA ASP A 116 -18.78 -12.35 -7.60
C ASP A 116 -19.81 -13.02 -6.70
N THR A 117 -20.03 -12.50 -5.48
CA THR A 117 -21.19 -12.89 -4.65
C THR A 117 -22.17 -11.73 -4.45
N PHE A 118 -23.40 -12.05 -4.04
CA PHE A 118 -24.40 -11.07 -3.63
C PHE A 118 -24.11 -10.43 -2.25
N ILE A 119 -23.10 -10.90 -1.51
CA ILE A 119 -22.75 -10.45 -0.16
C ILE A 119 -21.33 -9.86 -0.18
N THR A 120 -21.24 -8.55 -0.32
CA THR A 120 -19.97 -7.80 -0.37
C THR A 120 -19.59 -7.17 0.98
N GLN A 121 -20.39 -7.36 2.03
CA GLN A 121 -20.26 -6.69 3.34
C GLN A 121 -18.98 -7.05 4.12
N HIS A 122 -18.23 -8.08 3.69
CA HIS A 122 -16.97 -8.53 4.30
C HIS A 122 -15.87 -8.73 3.25
N GLY A 123 -15.91 -7.95 2.16
CA GLY A 123 -15.13 -8.24 0.96
C GLY A 123 -15.76 -9.34 0.12
N ASN A 124 -15.05 -9.78 -0.93
CA ASN A 124 -15.49 -10.88 -1.80
C ASN A 124 -14.51 -12.07 -1.72
N PRO A 125 -14.56 -12.89 -0.64
CA PRO A 125 -13.64 -14.01 -0.47
C PRO A 125 -13.79 -15.11 -1.51
N GLU A 126 -14.96 -15.24 -2.17
CA GLU A 126 -15.12 -16.19 -3.28
C GLU A 126 -14.35 -15.74 -4.53
N ALA A 127 -14.21 -14.43 -4.76
CA ALA A 127 -13.35 -13.94 -5.85
C ALA A 127 -11.91 -14.43 -5.68
N LEU A 128 -11.35 -14.37 -4.46
CA LEU A 128 -10.02 -14.91 -4.17
C LEU A 128 -9.93 -16.39 -4.53
N ARG A 129 -10.95 -17.20 -4.20
CA ARG A 129 -10.94 -18.65 -4.45
C ARG A 129 -10.92 -19.05 -5.93
N HIS A 130 -11.36 -18.17 -6.82
CA HIS A 130 -11.47 -18.48 -8.25
C HIS A 130 -10.48 -17.69 -9.10
N VAL A 131 -10.30 -16.39 -8.85
CA VAL A 131 -9.42 -15.53 -9.65
C VAL A 131 -7.96 -15.92 -9.44
N VAL A 132 -7.54 -16.10 -8.19
CA VAL A 132 -6.13 -16.32 -7.85
C VAL A 132 -5.61 -17.64 -8.39
N PRO A 133 -6.23 -18.81 -8.08
CA PRO A 133 -5.73 -20.07 -8.60
C PRO A 133 -5.76 -20.14 -10.14
N GLU A 134 -6.71 -19.41 -10.76
CA GLU A 134 -6.75 -19.31 -12.21
C GLU A 134 -5.57 -18.49 -12.76
N ILE A 135 -5.23 -17.35 -12.16
CA ILE A 135 -4.04 -16.57 -12.55
C ILE A 135 -2.78 -17.41 -12.32
N GLU A 136 -2.63 -18.04 -11.15
CA GLU A 136 -1.48 -18.88 -10.81
C GLU A 136 -1.27 -20.00 -11.83
N SER A 137 -2.31 -20.81 -12.07
CA SER A 137 -2.23 -21.95 -13.00
C SER A 137 -2.05 -21.57 -14.46
N ARG A 138 -2.48 -20.38 -14.88
CA ARG A 138 -2.43 -19.98 -16.29
C ARG A 138 -1.21 -19.14 -16.63
N VAL A 139 -0.73 -18.30 -15.70
CA VAL A 139 0.34 -17.33 -15.96
C VAL A 139 1.69 -17.79 -15.41
N PHE A 140 1.71 -18.46 -14.25
CA PHE A 140 2.96 -18.78 -13.56
C PHE A 140 3.40 -20.24 -13.73
N GLU A 141 2.49 -21.16 -14.05
CA GLU A 141 2.85 -22.55 -14.38
C GLU A 141 3.37 -22.67 -15.82
N ALA A 142 4.45 -23.42 -16.04
CA ALA A 142 5.08 -23.58 -17.35
C ALA A 142 4.17 -24.19 -18.44
N ASN A 143 3.12 -24.91 -18.03
CA ASN A 143 2.09 -25.50 -18.89
C ASN A 143 0.81 -24.64 -18.97
N GLY A 144 0.79 -23.47 -18.34
CA GLY A 144 -0.30 -22.51 -18.40
C GLY A 144 -0.44 -21.90 -19.79
N ASP A 145 -1.69 -21.66 -20.22
CA ASP A 145 -1.98 -21.11 -21.55
C ASP A 145 -1.62 -19.62 -21.71
N LEU A 146 -1.41 -18.93 -20.59
CA LEU A 146 -0.97 -17.53 -20.51
C LEU A 146 0.45 -17.41 -19.95
N PHE A 147 1.20 -18.52 -19.89
CA PHE A 147 2.55 -18.51 -19.36
C PHE A 147 3.48 -17.73 -20.29
N ARG A 148 4.34 -16.89 -19.70
CA ARG A 148 5.37 -16.17 -20.44
C ARG A 148 6.69 -16.17 -19.68
N ASN A 149 7.78 -16.49 -20.36
CA ASN A 149 9.12 -16.48 -19.74
C ASN A 149 9.59 -15.08 -19.32
N ASP A 150 9.06 -14.03 -19.95
CA ASP A 150 9.39 -12.63 -19.66
C ASP A 150 8.55 -12.04 -18.51
N PHE A 151 7.51 -12.76 -18.05
CA PHE A 151 6.63 -12.35 -16.98
C PHE A 151 6.73 -13.34 -15.81
N GLY A 152 6.80 -12.84 -14.57
CA GLY A 152 6.86 -13.70 -13.39
C GLY A 152 8.25 -14.11 -12.93
N THR A 153 9.32 -13.50 -13.47
CA THR A 153 10.63 -13.53 -12.81
C THR A 153 10.58 -12.62 -11.58
N ILE A 154 10.18 -13.18 -10.45
CA ILE A 154 10.15 -12.49 -9.17
C ILE A 154 11.60 -12.34 -8.67
N PRO A 155 12.06 -11.14 -8.32
CA PRO A 155 13.40 -10.96 -7.77
C PRO A 155 13.61 -11.85 -6.54
N LYS A 156 14.82 -12.42 -6.44
CA LYS A 156 15.19 -13.21 -5.26
C LYS A 156 15.05 -12.34 -4.00
N ASP A 157 14.50 -12.93 -2.94
CA ASP A 157 14.29 -12.29 -1.64
C ASP A 157 13.24 -11.16 -1.63
N ALA A 158 12.47 -10.98 -2.71
CA ALA A 158 11.32 -10.08 -2.72
C ALA A 158 10.05 -10.76 -2.20
N TYR A 159 9.28 -10.03 -1.41
CA TYR A 159 7.92 -10.40 -1.04
C TYR A 159 7.00 -10.17 -2.24
N HIS A 160 6.36 -11.24 -2.72
CA HIS A 160 5.54 -11.19 -3.93
C HIS A 160 4.08 -10.89 -3.59
N VAL A 161 3.51 -9.91 -4.28
CA VAL A 161 2.10 -9.52 -4.16
C VAL A 161 1.42 -9.54 -5.53
N LEU A 162 0.20 -10.06 -5.61
CA LEU A 162 -0.64 -9.93 -6.80
C LEU A 162 -1.58 -8.74 -6.64
N VAL A 163 -1.61 -7.82 -7.61
CA VAL A 163 -2.60 -6.74 -7.66
C VAL A 163 -3.50 -7.00 -8.86
N VAL A 164 -4.80 -7.15 -8.64
CA VAL A 164 -5.75 -7.49 -9.69
C VAL A 164 -6.83 -6.42 -9.78
N MET A 165 -6.80 -5.64 -10.86
CA MET A 165 -7.98 -4.89 -11.28
C MET A 165 -8.95 -5.87 -11.94
N TYR A 166 -10.21 -5.95 -11.51
CA TYR A 166 -11.15 -6.92 -12.07
C TYR A 166 -12.51 -6.33 -12.45
N GLU A 167 -13.16 -6.95 -13.43
CA GLU A 167 -14.52 -6.60 -13.87
C GLU A 167 -15.61 -7.24 -13.00
N GLY A 168 -15.72 -6.80 -11.74
CA GLY A 168 -16.77 -7.22 -10.80
C GLY A 168 -17.07 -6.15 -9.75
N VAL A 169 -17.58 -6.56 -8.59
CA VAL A 169 -18.06 -5.63 -7.54
C VAL A 169 -17.29 -5.79 -6.24
N GLY A 170 -16.74 -4.68 -5.75
CA GLY A 170 -16.06 -4.60 -4.46
C GLY A 170 -14.54 -4.73 -4.56
N SER A 171 -13.91 -4.91 -3.41
CA SER A 171 -12.48 -5.10 -3.27
C SER A 171 -12.19 -6.03 -2.11
N ILE A 172 -11.00 -6.63 -2.11
CA ILE A 172 -10.50 -7.47 -1.02
C ILE A 172 -8.97 -7.52 -1.06
N GLY A 173 -8.36 -7.43 0.11
CA GLY A 173 -6.93 -7.55 0.30
C GLY A 173 -6.61 -8.60 1.36
N GLY A 174 -5.56 -9.39 1.14
CA GLY A 174 -5.13 -10.45 2.05
C GLY A 174 -4.37 -11.55 1.31
N ASP A 175 -3.67 -12.42 2.05
CA ASP A 175 -2.93 -13.57 1.48
C ASP A 175 -2.02 -13.20 0.29
N ASN A 176 -1.32 -12.07 0.39
CA ASN A 176 -0.43 -11.51 -0.63
C ASN A 176 -1.17 -10.99 -1.89
N ILE A 177 -2.46 -10.71 -1.81
CA ILE A 177 -3.27 -10.35 -2.98
C ILE A 177 -4.20 -9.19 -2.67
N ALA A 178 -4.25 -8.22 -3.59
CA ALA A 178 -5.20 -7.13 -3.57
C ALA A 178 -6.05 -7.18 -4.85
N LEU A 179 -7.34 -7.51 -4.71
CA LEU A 179 -8.32 -7.40 -5.78
C LEU A 179 -9.13 -6.12 -5.62
N ILE A 180 -9.27 -5.37 -6.70
CA ILE A 180 -10.03 -4.13 -6.71
C ILE A 180 -10.87 -4.03 -7.98
N SER A 181 -12.16 -3.72 -7.81
CA SER A 181 -13.05 -3.52 -8.95
C SER A 181 -12.52 -2.39 -9.83
N ARG A 182 -12.54 -2.58 -11.15
CA ARG A 182 -12.23 -1.51 -12.12
C ARG A 182 -13.04 -0.24 -11.81
N THR A 183 -14.29 -0.39 -11.37
CA THR A 183 -15.17 0.75 -11.06
C THR A 183 -14.57 1.67 -10.00
N PHE A 184 -13.91 1.13 -8.97
CA PHE A 184 -13.25 1.92 -7.93
C PHE A 184 -12.01 2.68 -8.44
N LEU A 185 -11.40 2.20 -9.53
CA LEU A 185 -10.22 2.83 -10.12
C LEU A 185 -10.54 3.83 -11.23
N THR A 186 -11.72 3.72 -11.85
CA THR A 186 -12.03 4.44 -13.11
C THR A 186 -13.29 5.30 -13.07
N SER A 187 -14.26 5.03 -12.18
CA SER A 187 -15.48 5.83 -12.11
C SER A 187 -15.20 7.20 -11.48
N SER A 188 -15.87 8.24 -11.99
CA SER A 188 -15.76 9.61 -11.49
C SER A 188 -16.16 9.74 -10.02
N GLU A 189 -17.05 8.87 -9.53
CA GLU A 189 -17.48 8.80 -8.14
C GLU A 189 -16.29 8.50 -7.19
N TYR A 190 -15.40 7.59 -7.60
CA TYR A 190 -14.25 7.17 -6.79
C TYR A 190 -12.96 7.90 -7.15
N ALA A 191 -12.96 8.72 -8.21
CA ALA A 191 -11.76 9.41 -8.68
C ALA A 191 -10.97 10.11 -7.55
N PRO A 192 -11.59 10.81 -6.57
CA PRO A 192 -10.84 11.47 -5.49
C PRO A 192 -10.11 10.53 -4.52
N VAL A 193 -10.51 9.25 -4.44
CA VAL A 193 -10.06 8.29 -3.43
C VAL A 193 -9.54 6.97 -4.01
N SER A 194 -9.60 6.80 -5.33
CA SER A 194 -9.24 5.57 -6.06
C SER A 194 -7.87 5.00 -5.68
N GLU A 195 -6.89 5.88 -5.49
CA GLU A 195 -5.52 5.51 -5.10
C GLU A 195 -5.45 5.02 -3.65
N SER A 196 -6.16 5.69 -2.75
CA SER A 196 -6.24 5.30 -1.34
C SER A 196 -6.98 3.98 -1.15
N LEU A 197 -8.00 3.71 -1.98
CA LEU A 197 -8.69 2.41 -1.99
C LEU A 197 -7.74 1.29 -2.43
N LEU A 198 -6.96 1.48 -3.51
CA LEU A 198 -5.95 0.49 -3.90
C LEU A 198 -4.91 0.28 -2.80
N ALA A 199 -4.42 1.37 -2.21
CA ALA A 199 -3.42 1.29 -1.15
C ALA A 199 -3.96 0.60 0.10
N HIS A 200 -5.21 0.85 0.50
CA HIS A 200 -5.88 0.14 1.59
C HIS A 200 -5.85 -1.38 1.38
N GLU A 201 -6.29 -1.85 0.21
CA GLU A 201 -6.28 -3.28 -0.12
C GLU A 201 -4.86 -3.85 -0.21
N PHE A 202 -3.92 -3.07 -0.73
CA PHE A 202 -2.51 -3.45 -0.75
C PHE A 202 -1.94 -3.64 0.65
N TYR A 203 -2.27 -2.78 1.62
CA TYR A 203 -1.73 -2.91 2.97
C TYR A 203 -2.29 -4.11 3.74
N HIS A 204 -3.49 -4.59 3.40
CA HIS A 204 -3.94 -5.90 3.87
C HIS A 204 -3.03 -7.04 3.41
N THR A 205 -2.42 -6.94 2.24
CA THR A 205 -1.42 -7.94 1.78
C THR A 205 -0.21 -7.99 2.70
N LEU A 206 0.11 -6.89 3.39
CA LEU A 206 1.22 -6.80 4.35
C LEU A 206 0.81 -7.21 5.77
N GLY A 207 -0.40 -7.76 5.94
CA GLY A 207 -0.93 -8.25 7.21
C GLY A 207 -1.56 -7.17 8.09
N LEU A 208 -1.74 -5.94 7.59
CA LEU A 208 -2.43 -4.91 8.37
C LEU A 208 -3.94 -5.20 8.42
N PRO A 209 -4.55 -5.26 9.60
CA PRO A 209 -5.99 -5.46 9.72
C PRO A 209 -6.73 -4.16 9.42
N ASP A 210 -8.01 -4.30 9.14
CA ASP A 210 -8.93 -3.18 9.13
C ASP A 210 -8.94 -2.46 10.48
N ALA A 211 -9.01 -1.13 10.41
CA ALA A 211 -9.11 -0.27 11.58
C ALA A 211 -10.56 0.18 11.81
N TYR A 212 -11.52 -0.74 11.71
CA TYR A 212 -12.90 -0.57 12.15
C TYR A 212 -13.44 -1.89 12.74
N THR A 213 -14.43 -1.82 13.62
CA THR A 213 -15.04 -3.01 14.22
C THR A 213 -16.21 -3.52 13.38
N LEU A 214 -16.40 -4.83 13.34
CA LEU A 214 -17.61 -5.47 12.82
C LEU A 214 -18.50 -5.94 13.98
N PRO A 215 -19.84 -5.93 13.84
CA PRO A 215 -20.61 -5.51 12.66
C PRO A 215 -20.93 -3.99 12.59
N GLU A 216 -20.70 -3.23 13.65
CA GLU A 216 -21.18 -1.84 13.75
C GLU A 216 -20.43 -0.86 12.84
N GLY A 217 -19.31 -1.27 12.23
CA GLY A 217 -18.49 -0.43 11.36
C GLY A 217 -17.81 0.72 12.12
N THR A 218 -17.61 0.59 13.44
CA THR A 218 -17.07 1.68 14.24
C THR A 218 -15.60 1.86 13.91
N VAL A 219 -15.27 2.99 13.31
CA VAL A 219 -13.90 3.31 12.89
C VAL A 219 -13.02 3.55 14.12
N THR A 220 -11.91 2.84 14.17
CA THR A 220 -10.90 2.90 15.24
C THR A 220 -9.64 3.70 14.87
N SER A 221 -9.49 4.11 13.60
CA SER A 221 -8.34 4.89 13.11
C SER A 221 -8.72 5.85 11.98
N GLN A 222 -7.99 6.97 11.89
CA GLN A 222 -8.08 7.94 10.79
C GLN A 222 -7.08 7.66 9.67
N ASP A 223 -6.21 6.67 9.85
CA ASP A 223 -5.21 6.26 8.85
C ASP A 223 -5.86 5.49 7.69
N ILE A 224 -5.04 5.11 6.71
CA ILE A 224 -5.51 4.45 5.49
C ILE A 224 -6.21 3.12 5.74
N MET A 225 -5.95 2.45 6.88
CA MET A 225 -6.64 1.22 7.28
C MET A 225 -8.03 1.48 7.88
N GLY A 226 -8.37 2.74 8.16
CA GLY A 226 -9.67 3.19 8.66
C GLY A 226 -10.34 4.20 7.72
N LEU A 227 -10.62 5.41 8.22
CA LEU A 227 -11.28 6.45 7.42
C LEU A 227 -10.39 7.05 6.33
N GLY A 228 -9.07 6.93 6.45
CA GLY A 228 -8.12 7.48 5.49
C GLY A 228 -8.28 6.95 4.07
N ARG A 229 -8.86 5.75 3.89
CA ARG A 229 -9.17 5.21 2.55
C ARG A 229 -10.18 6.04 1.76
N TYR A 230 -10.97 6.90 2.44
CA TYR A 230 -11.92 7.82 1.82
C TYR A 230 -11.35 9.24 1.66
N THR A 231 -10.04 9.40 1.85
CA THR A 231 -9.31 10.66 1.70
C THR A 231 -8.34 10.51 0.53
N PRO A 232 -8.03 11.56 -0.26
CA PRO A 232 -7.01 11.48 -1.31
C PRO A 232 -5.67 10.95 -0.79
N ILE A 233 -4.95 10.16 -1.58
CA ILE A 233 -3.76 9.42 -1.10
C ILE A 233 -2.65 10.34 -0.57
N GLY A 234 -2.50 11.54 -1.14
CA GLY A 234 -1.56 12.56 -0.65
C GLY A 234 -2.00 13.30 0.62
N GLN A 235 -3.15 12.96 1.18
CA GLN A 235 -3.73 13.54 2.40
C GLN A 235 -4.07 12.47 3.46
N THR A 236 -3.73 11.20 3.19
CA THR A 236 -3.82 10.10 4.17
C THR A 236 -2.42 9.66 4.59
N TYR A 237 -2.34 8.67 5.48
CA TYR A 237 -1.11 8.20 6.10
C TYR A 237 -1.32 6.79 6.69
N LEU A 238 -0.25 6.12 7.11
CA LEU A 238 -0.25 4.98 8.03
C LEU A 238 -0.07 5.49 9.46
N SER A 239 -0.92 5.06 10.39
CA SER A 239 -0.76 5.44 11.79
C SER A 239 0.53 4.87 12.38
N GLN A 240 1.00 5.47 13.47
CA GLN A 240 2.14 4.93 14.23
C GLN A 240 1.92 3.46 14.64
N LYS A 241 0.68 3.07 14.96
CA LYS A 241 0.34 1.69 15.28
C LYS A 241 0.55 0.76 14.07
N SER A 242 0.12 1.18 12.88
CA SER A 242 0.32 0.43 11.64
C SER A 242 1.79 0.33 11.27
N LEU A 243 2.56 1.42 11.40
CA LEU A 243 4.01 1.43 11.18
C LEU A 243 4.75 0.51 12.16
N GLN A 244 4.40 0.53 13.43
CA GLN A 244 4.95 -0.38 14.45
C GLN A 244 4.67 -1.83 14.15
N ALA A 245 3.46 -2.14 13.65
CA ALA A 245 3.13 -3.49 13.24
C ALA A 245 4.02 -3.94 12.07
N LEU A 246 4.38 -3.04 11.16
CA LEU A 246 5.30 -3.30 10.04
C LEU A 246 6.79 -3.25 10.43
N GLY A 247 7.11 -3.06 11.72
CA GLY A 247 8.48 -3.04 12.22
C GLY A 247 9.19 -1.68 12.14
N LEU A 248 8.45 -0.57 12.15
CA LEU A 248 8.95 0.82 12.19
C LEU A 248 8.66 1.56 13.50
#